data_AF-A0A9D9D5S7-F1
#
_entry.id   AF-A0A9D9D5S7-F1
#
_cell.length_a   1.000
_cell.length_b   1.000
_cell.length_c   1.000
_cell.angle_alpha   90.00
_cell.angle_beta   90.00
_cell.angle_gamma   90.00
#
_symmetry.space_group_name_H-M   'P 1'
#
loop_
_entity.id
_entity.type
_entity.pdbx_description
1 polymer ?
#
loop_
_entity_poly.entity_id
_entity_poly.type
_entity_poly.pdbx_seq_one_letter_code
_entity_poly.pdbx_strand_id
1 'polypeptide(L)'
;MRKMLYSLTLLVILFQFATGLPDSTIVQDESFDPVKLNEPPISIFDGVMIYEIFTGTNEGEIRVDSVRVRETVGYKVQVFSADDFYLADSLFRYCKELFPNEEVEKVFNSPYYKIRVGNCLTREEAERLLKIAIESGLKDAWIIRTRIEVKENIKKY
;
A
#
# COMPACT_ATOMS: atom_id res chain seq x y z
N MET A 1 -44.39 20.98 55.40
CA MET A 1 -44.00 20.38 54.10
C MET A 1 -43.05 21.23 53.25
N ARG A 2 -43.27 22.55 53.07
CA ARG A 2 -42.39 23.40 52.23
C ARG A 2 -40.90 23.42 52.61
N LYS A 3 -40.54 23.36 53.91
CA LYS A 3 -39.13 23.35 54.37
C LYS A 3 -38.35 22.07 53.99
N MET A 4 -39.01 20.91 53.93
CA MET A 4 -38.37 19.66 53.45
C MET A 4 -38.11 19.70 51.94
N LEU A 5 -38.99 20.35 51.18
CA LEU A 5 -38.86 20.47 49.74
C LEU A 5 -37.65 21.34 49.35
N TYR A 6 -37.42 22.46 50.06
CA TYR A 6 -36.22 23.30 49.83
C TYR A 6 -34.92 22.62 50.23
N SER A 7 -34.93 21.81 51.31
CA SER A 7 -33.77 21.02 51.72
C SER A 7 -33.40 19.97 50.68
N LEU A 8 -34.40 19.29 50.11
CA LEU A 8 -34.20 18.30 49.05
C LEU A 8 -33.70 18.94 47.76
N THR A 9 -34.23 20.10 47.36
CA THR A 9 -33.73 20.83 46.18
C THR A 9 -32.29 21.33 46.37
N LEU A 10 -31.93 21.77 47.58
CA LEU A 10 -30.58 22.23 47.88
C LEU A 10 -29.57 21.07 47.85
N LEU A 11 -29.99 19.89 48.34
CA LEU A 11 -29.21 18.65 48.26
C LEU A 11 -28.98 18.20 46.80
N VAL A 12 -30.01 18.30 45.95
CA VAL A 12 -29.91 17.94 44.52
C VAL A 12 -28.96 18.89 43.77
N ILE A 13 -29.01 20.19 44.06
CA ILE A 13 -28.08 21.18 43.48
C ILE A 13 -26.64 20.89 43.94
N LEU A 14 -26.42 20.62 45.23
CA LEU A 14 -25.10 20.23 45.75
C LEU A 14 -24.58 18.92 45.13
N PHE A 15 -25.46 17.96 44.84
CA PHE A 15 -25.08 16.71 44.17
C PHE A 15 -24.70 16.92 42.70
N GLN A 16 -25.34 17.86 42.01
CA GLN A 16 -24.96 18.23 40.62
C GLN A 16 -23.57 18.86 40.55
N PHE A 17 -23.16 19.67 41.55
CA PHE A 17 -21.81 20.23 41.62
C PHE A 17 -20.73 19.20 41.98
N ALA A 18 -21.08 18.11 42.69
CA ALA A 18 -20.12 17.09 43.13
C ALA A 18 -19.67 16.11 42.03
N THR A 19 -20.35 16.09 40.87
CA THR A 19 -20.04 15.16 39.77
C THR A 19 -19.20 15.76 38.64
N GLY A 20 -18.81 17.04 38.76
CA GLY A 20 -17.85 17.68 37.87
C GLY A 20 -16.42 17.24 38.17
N LEU A 21 -16.09 15.96 37.94
CA LEU A 21 -14.70 15.53 37.90
C LEU A 21 -14.03 16.24 36.71
N PRO A 22 -12.83 16.84 36.89
CA PRO A 22 -12.10 17.42 35.77
C PRO A 22 -11.84 16.31 34.76
N ASP A 23 -12.22 16.56 33.51
CA ASP A 23 -11.87 15.73 32.37
C ASP A 23 -10.38 15.40 32.49
N SER A 24 -10.04 14.12 32.63
CA SER A 24 -8.65 13.70 32.74
C SER A 24 -8.00 14.05 31.42
N THR A 25 -7.39 15.23 31.35
CA THR A 25 -6.57 15.66 30.23
C THR A 25 -5.49 14.61 30.13
N ILE A 26 -5.63 13.67 29.20
CA ILE A 26 -4.60 12.73 28.85
C ILE A 26 -3.41 13.61 28.49
N VAL A 27 -2.40 13.67 29.36
CA VAL A 27 -1.19 14.44 29.08
C VAL A 27 -0.55 13.76 27.89
N GLN A 28 -0.52 14.46 26.75
CA GLN A 28 0.13 13.95 25.56
C GLN A 28 1.61 13.78 25.88
N ASP A 29 2.13 12.58 25.63
CA ASP A 29 3.55 12.31 25.78
C ASP A 29 4.31 13.00 24.64
N GLU A 30 4.92 14.15 24.94
CA GLU A 30 5.77 14.91 24.02
C GLU A 30 7.25 14.45 24.07
N SER A 31 7.55 13.26 24.61
CA SER A 31 8.92 12.74 24.65
C SER A 31 9.51 12.35 23.28
N PHE A 32 8.69 12.37 22.22
CA PHE A 32 9.14 12.10 20.86
C PHE A 32 10.04 13.23 20.34
N ASP A 33 11.33 12.94 20.22
CA ASP A 33 12.34 13.83 19.63
C ASP A 33 12.68 13.40 18.19
N PRO A 34 12.24 14.15 17.17
CA PRO A 34 12.48 13.80 15.77
C PRO A 34 13.98 13.85 15.41
N VAL A 35 14.82 14.55 16.16
CA VAL A 35 16.26 14.70 15.86
C VAL A 35 17.04 13.45 16.24
N LYS A 36 16.56 12.67 17.21
CA LYS A 36 17.19 11.40 17.62
C LYS A 36 16.82 10.23 16.72
N LEU A 37 15.97 10.46 15.73
CA LEU A 37 15.57 9.43 14.78
C LEU A 37 16.74 9.15 13.84
N ASN A 38 17.39 8.00 14.03
CA ASN A 38 18.46 7.53 13.14
C ASN A 38 17.84 6.97 11.85
N GLU A 39 17.34 7.87 10.99
CA GLU A 39 16.79 7.49 9.70
C GLU A 39 17.91 7.01 8.77
N PRO A 40 17.79 5.84 8.14
CA PRO A 40 18.75 5.44 7.11
C PRO A 40 18.70 6.44 5.95
N PRO A 41 19.85 6.77 5.33
CA PRO A 41 19.87 7.66 4.18
C PRO A 41 19.04 7.06 3.05
N ILE A 42 18.13 7.85 2.46
CA ILE A 42 17.35 7.45 1.29
C ILE A 42 18.32 7.29 0.12
N SER A 43 18.53 6.05 -0.36
CA SER A 43 19.34 5.79 -1.56
C SER A 43 18.56 6.12 -2.82
N ILE A 44 18.79 7.33 -3.35
CA ILE A 44 18.32 7.75 -4.67
C ILE A 44 19.48 7.55 -5.66
N PHE A 45 19.32 6.68 -6.65
CA PHE A 45 20.30 6.47 -7.72
C PHE A 45 19.66 6.83 -9.06
N ASP A 46 20.17 7.84 -9.76
CA ASP A 46 19.65 8.29 -11.07
C ASP A 46 18.12 8.58 -11.11
N GLY A 47 17.58 9.20 -10.05
CA GLY A 47 16.14 9.50 -9.96
C GLY A 47 15.24 8.29 -9.68
N VAL A 48 15.86 7.15 -9.35
CA VAL A 48 15.19 5.92 -8.93
C VAL A 48 15.31 5.74 -7.41
N MET A 49 14.19 5.48 -6.75
CA MET A 49 14.16 5.06 -5.36
C MET A 49 14.59 3.59 -5.28
N ILE A 50 15.62 3.31 -4.46
CA ILE A 50 16.03 1.94 -4.13
C ILE A 50 15.76 1.73 -2.65
N TYR A 51 14.93 0.76 -2.31
CA TYR A 51 14.69 0.34 -0.93
C TYR A 51 15.07 -1.12 -0.74
N GLU A 52 15.79 -1.42 0.35
CA GLU A 52 16.07 -2.81 0.76
C GLU A 52 14.88 -3.32 1.60
N ILE A 53 14.22 -4.39 1.12
CA ILE A 53 13.17 -5.05 1.89
C ILE A 53 13.82 -6.14 2.73
N PHE A 54 13.81 -5.99 4.06
CA PHE A 54 14.25 -7.03 4.98
C PHE A 54 13.13 -8.04 5.23
N THR A 55 13.04 -9.07 4.40
CA THR A 55 12.15 -10.23 4.63
C THR A 55 12.82 -11.22 5.58
N GLY A 56 12.81 -10.91 6.88
CA GLY A 56 13.31 -11.83 7.91
C GLY A 56 12.75 -11.49 9.28
N THR A 57 11.69 -12.16 9.70
CA THR A 57 11.17 -12.10 11.08
C THR A 57 11.40 -13.46 11.74
N ASN A 58 12.65 -13.88 11.86
CA ASN A 58 13.03 -15.02 12.71
C ASN A 58 14.27 -14.63 13.49
N GLU A 59 14.09 -14.42 14.79
CA GLU A 59 15.17 -14.30 15.75
C GLU A 59 15.98 -15.61 15.73
N GLY A 60 17.11 -15.66 15.03
CA GLY A 60 18.06 -16.76 15.19
C GLY A 60 18.96 -17.10 14.01
N GLU A 61 18.54 -16.91 12.77
CA GLU A 61 19.40 -17.13 11.60
C GLU A 61 19.12 -16.09 10.53
N ILE A 62 19.97 -15.06 10.47
CA ILE A 62 19.88 -14.02 9.46
C ILE A 62 20.45 -14.58 8.14
N ARG A 63 19.66 -15.37 7.41
CA ARG A 63 19.83 -15.50 5.96
C ARG A 63 19.28 -14.23 5.32
N VAL A 64 20.12 -13.20 5.19
CA VAL A 64 19.76 -11.97 4.48
C VAL A 64 19.74 -12.26 2.99
N ASP A 65 18.65 -12.85 2.50
CA ASP A 65 18.31 -12.67 1.08
C ASP A 65 17.78 -11.23 0.95
N SER A 66 18.71 -10.27 0.84
CA SER A 66 18.35 -8.87 0.60
C SER A 66 17.86 -8.75 -0.84
N VAL A 67 16.56 -8.51 -0.99
CA VAL A 67 15.97 -8.12 -2.28
C VAL A 67 16.04 -6.60 -2.37
N ARG A 68 16.79 -6.10 -3.36
CA ARG A 68 16.70 -4.67 -3.73
C ARG A 68 15.58 -4.51 -4.72
N VAL A 69 14.64 -3.62 -4.42
CA VAL A 69 13.63 -3.20 -5.38
C VAL A 69 14.04 -1.85 -5.93
N ARG A 70 14.17 -1.79 -7.26
CA ARG A 70 14.55 -0.59 -7.99
C ARG A 70 13.38 -0.14 -8.86
N GLU A 71 12.89 1.08 -8.63
CA GLU A 71 11.83 1.69 -9.46
C GLU A 71 12.39 2.39 -10.71
N THR A 72 12.38 1.75 -11.88
CA THR A 72 12.88 2.37 -13.12
C THR A 72 11.78 2.64 -14.12
N VAL A 73 12.09 3.41 -15.18
CA VAL A 73 11.16 3.59 -16.29
C VAL A 73 11.23 2.38 -17.21
N GLY A 74 10.08 1.77 -17.48
CA GLY A 74 9.95 0.62 -18.37
C GLY A 74 8.58 0.57 -19.04
N TYR A 75 8.11 -0.64 -19.30
CA TYR A 75 6.87 -0.92 -20.00
C TYR A 75 6.01 -1.91 -19.22
N LYS A 76 4.69 -1.73 -19.32
CA LYS A 76 3.70 -2.72 -18.88
C LYS A 76 2.70 -2.94 -20.01
N VAL A 77 2.02 -4.08 -20.01
CA VAL A 77 0.90 -4.33 -20.93
C VAL A 77 -0.39 -4.03 -20.19
N GLN A 78 -1.12 -3.00 -20.64
CA GLN A 78 -2.47 -2.75 -20.15
C GLN A 78 -3.43 -3.66 -20.91
N VAL A 79 -4.17 -4.48 -20.18
CA VAL A 79 -5.02 -5.54 -20.75
C VAL A 79 -6.47 -5.12 -20.85
N PHE A 80 -6.97 -4.40 -19.84
CA PHE A 80 -8.38 -4.02 -19.78
C PHE A 80 -8.59 -2.70 -19.02
N SER A 81 -9.70 -2.05 -19.31
CA SER A 81 -10.21 -0.88 -18.59
C SER A 81 -11.72 -1.05 -18.41
N ALA A 82 -12.18 -1.33 -17.19
CA ALA A 82 -13.60 -1.53 -16.85
C ALA A 82 -14.07 -0.48 -15.84
N ASP A 83 -15.31 -0.05 -15.90
CA ASP A 83 -15.98 0.75 -14.85
C ASP A 83 -16.63 -0.14 -13.78
N ASP A 84 -17.01 -1.36 -14.12
CA ASP A 84 -17.54 -2.36 -13.19
C ASP A 84 -16.43 -3.02 -12.35
N PHE A 85 -16.57 -2.91 -11.03
CA PHE A 85 -15.69 -3.54 -10.04
C PHE A 85 -15.68 -5.08 -10.14
N TYR A 86 -16.83 -5.73 -10.30
CA TYR A 86 -16.91 -7.20 -10.30
C TYR A 86 -16.23 -7.76 -11.54
N LEU A 87 -16.50 -7.15 -12.70
CA LEU A 87 -15.82 -7.51 -13.94
C LEU A 87 -14.30 -7.31 -13.82
N ALA A 88 -13.85 -6.19 -13.27
CA ALA A 88 -12.43 -5.91 -13.05
C ALA A 88 -11.78 -6.92 -12.10
N ASP A 89 -12.48 -7.37 -11.05
CA ASP A 89 -11.95 -8.36 -10.11
C ASP A 89 -11.83 -9.75 -10.74
N SER A 90 -12.84 -10.18 -11.50
CA SER A 90 -12.80 -11.44 -12.25
C SER A 90 -11.68 -11.44 -13.28
N LEU A 91 -11.55 -10.37 -14.07
CA LEU A 91 -10.47 -10.24 -15.06
C LEU A 91 -9.09 -10.19 -14.41
N PHE A 92 -8.96 -9.56 -13.24
CA PHE A 92 -7.71 -9.52 -12.49
C PHE A 92 -7.27 -10.91 -12.04
N ARG A 93 -8.20 -11.73 -11.51
CA ARG A 93 -7.93 -13.12 -11.13
C ARG A 93 -7.54 -13.96 -12.35
N TYR A 94 -8.28 -13.81 -13.44
CA TYR A 94 -7.95 -14.47 -14.71
C TYR A 94 -6.55 -14.11 -15.21
N CYS A 95 -6.17 -12.82 -15.15
CA CYS A 95 -4.82 -12.39 -15.55
C CYS A 95 -3.74 -12.96 -14.62
N LYS A 96 -4.00 -13.08 -13.31
CA LYS A 96 -3.05 -13.73 -12.39
C LYS A 96 -2.85 -15.21 -12.68
N GLU A 97 -3.91 -15.91 -13.08
CA GLU A 97 -3.83 -17.31 -13.49
C GLU A 97 -3.11 -17.48 -14.83
N LEU A 98 -3.35 -16.56 -15.78
CA LEU A 98 -2.74 -16.58 -17.09
C LEU A 98 -1.23 -16.23 -17.06
N PHE A 99 -0.84 -15.32 -16.17
CA PHE A 99 0.53 -14.84 -16.03
C PHE A 99 1.08 -15.10 -14.61
N PRO A 100 1.33 -16.37 -14.23
CA PRO A 100 1.74 -16.71 -12.87
C PRO A 100 3.14 -16.20 -12.50
N ASN A 101 3.99 -15.95 -13.50
CA ASN A 101 5.36 -15.47 -13.31
C ASN A 101 5.51 -13.96 -13.44
N GLU A 102 4.45 -13.26 -13.85
CA GLU A 102 4.48 -11.81 -14.07
C GLU A 102 3.71 -11.08 -12.98
N GLU A 103 4.08 -9.83 -12.75
CA GLU A 103 3.33 -8.98 -11.83
C GLU A 103 2.04 -8.47 -12.48
N VAL A 104 0.90 -8.73 -11.84
CA VAL A 104 -0.41 -8.25 -12.28
C VAL A 104 -0.93 -7.21 -11.28
N GLU A 105 -1.22 -6.03 -11.79
CA GLU A 105 -1.63 -4.86 -11.01
C GLU A 105 -3.04 -4.40 -11.41
N LYS A 106 -3.88 -4.09 -10.42
CA LYS A 106 -5.20 -3.48 -10.60
C LYS A 106 -5.15 -2.03 -10.14
N VAL A 107 -5.17 -1.09 -11.08
CA VAL A 107 -5.07 0.35 -10.82
C VAL A 107 -6.45 0.99 -10.93
N PHE A 108 -6.91 1.64 -9.86
CA PHE A 108 -8.14 2.41 -9.90
C PHE A 108 -7.86 3.87 -10.29
N ASN A 109 -8.49 4.33 -11.36
CA ASN A 109 -8.44 5.69 -11.83
C ASN A 109 -9.86 6.12 -12.17
N SER A 110 -10.51 6.78 -11.21
CA SER A 110 -11.94 7.11 -11.25
C SER A 110 -12.39 7.59 -12.64
N PRO A 111 -13.45 7.00 -13.22
CA PRO A 111 -14.30 5.92 -12.69
C PRO A 111 -13.83 4.49 -13.05
N TYR A 112 -12.66 4.32 -13.68
CA TYR A 112 -12.23 3.06 -14.29
C TYR A 112 -11.18 2.28 -13.48
N TYR A 113 -11.30 0.97 -13.47
CA TYR A 113 -10.29 0.00 -13.10
C TYR A 113 -9.48 -0.42 -14.32
N LYS A 114 -8.16 -0.24 -14.26
CA LYS A 114 -7.20 -0.62 -15.30
C LYS A 114 -6.40 -1.81 -14.81
N ILE A 115 -6.28 -2.84 -15.63
CA ILE A 115 -5.46 -4.03 -15.31
C ILE A 115 -4.18 -3.96 -16.15
N ARG A 116 -3.03 -4.03 -15.46
CA ARG A 116 -1.70 -3.98 -16.07
C ARG A 116 -0.92 -5.24 -15.71
N VAL A 117 -0.15 -5.75 -16.65
CA VAL A 117 0.60 -6.99 -16.53
C VAL A 117 2.06 -6.76 -16.91
N GLY A 118 2.94 -7.37 -16.11
CA GLY A 118 4.38 -7.43 -16.32
C GLY A 118 5.11 -6.17 -15.86
N ASN A 119 6.40 -6.34 -15.56
CA ASN A 119 7.36 -5.26 -15.36
C ASN A 119 8.46 -5.41 -16.41
N CYS A 120 8.20 -4.97 -17.64
CA CYS A 120 9.11 -5.16 -18.76
C CYS A 120 10.13 -4.02 -18.83
N LEU A 121 11.43 -4.35 -18.78
CA LEU A 121 12.50 -3.37 -18.94
C LEU A 121 12.61 -2.91 -20.39
N THR A 122 12.42 -3.85 -21.31
CA THR A 122 12.57 -3.63 -22.75
C THR A 122 11.21 -3.64 -23.46
N ARG A 123 11.15 -3.04 -24.64
CA ARG A 123 9.91 -3.01 -25.43
C ARG A 123 9.60 -4.41 -25.98
N GLU A 124 10.64 -5.15 -26.33
CA GLU A 124 10.59 -6.50 -26.88
C GLU A 124 9.98 -7.49 -25.88
N GLU A 125 10.30 -7.35 -24.58
CA GLU A 125 9.62 -8.08 -23.50
C GLU A 125 8.12 -7.80 -23.46
N ALA A 126 7.74 -6.51 -23.53
CA ALA A 126 6.35 -6.11 -23.52
C ALA A 126 5.58 -6.61 -24.75
N GLU A 127 6.24 -6.66 -25.92
CA GLU A 127 5.65 -7.21 -27.15
C GLU A 127 5.40 -8.72 -27.06
N ARG A 128 6.30 -9.47 -26.39
CA ARG A 128 6.07 -10.90 -26.12
C ARG A 128 4.88 -11.12 -25.19
N LEU A 129 4.77 -10.35 -24.10
CA LEU A 129 3.62 -10.41 -23.20
C LEU A 129 2.32 -10.02 -23.89
N LEU A 130 2.35 -8.97 -24.72
CA LEU A 130 1.21 -8.54 -25.51
C LEU A 130 0.73 -9.67 -26.44
N LYS A 131 1.65 -10.35 -27.12
CA LYS A 131 1.31 -11.48 -27.99
C LYS A 131 0.61 -12.60 -27.22
N ILE A 132 1.13 -12.97 -26.05
CA ILE A 132 0.51 -14.00 -25.19
C ILE A 132 -0.89 -13.54 -24.75
N ALA A 133 -1.06 -12.27 -24.37
CA ALA A 133 -2.36 -11.72 -23.98
C ALA A 133 -3.38 -11.82 -25.13
N ILE A 134 -2.99 -11.41 -26.35
CA ILE A 134 -3.83 -11.45 -27.55
C ILE A 134 -4.22 -12.90 -27.89
N GLU A 135 -3.26 -13.83 -27.88
CA GLU A 135 -3.49 -15.26 -28.13
C GLU A 135 -4.44 -15.88 -27.10
N SER A 136 -4.46 -15.36 -25.88
CA SER A 136 -5.34 -15.79 -24.79
C SER A 136 -6.72 -15.13 -24.83
N GLY A 137 -7.02 -14.32 -25.85
CA GLY A 137 -8.34 -13.69 -26.06
C GLY A 137 -8.43 -12.23 -25.61
N LEU A 138 -7.36 -11.65 -25.06
CA LEU A 138 -7.31 -10.26 -24.61
C LEU A 138 -6.91 -9.34 -25.77
N LYS A 139 -7.83 -9.15 -26.72
CA LYS A 139 -7.57 -8.45 -27.99
C LYS A 139 -7.32 -6.95 -27.84
N ASP A 140 -7.90 -6.35 -26.80
CA ASP A 140 -7.78 -4.91 -26.53
C ASP A 140 -6.57 -4.59 -25.65
N ALA A 141 -5.57 -5.46 -25.58
CA ALA A 141 -4.35 -5.20 -24.83
C ALA A 141 -3.41 -4.25 -25.61
N TRP A 142 -2.70 -3.36 -24.90
CA TRP A 142 -1.68 -2.49 -25.49
C TRP A 142 -0.52 -2.22 -24.54
N ILE A 143 0.63 -1.82 -25.10
CA ILE A 143 1.83 -1.51 -24.34
C ILE A 143 1.78 -0.05 -23.86
N ILE A 144 2.08 0.16 -22.58
CA ILE A 144 2.23 1.47 -21.96
C ILE A 144 3.64 1.65 -21.41
N ARG A 145 4.14 2.90 -21.43
CA ARG A 145 5.39 3.28 -20.77
C ARG A 145 5.08 3.81 -19.37
N THR A 146 5.65 3.21 -18.34
CA THR A 146 5.37 3.56 -16.93
C THR A 146 6.56 3.21 -16.04
N ARG A 147 6.52 3.65 -14.77
CA ARG A 147 7.45 3.16 -13.75
C ARG A 147 7.15 1.69 -13.46
N ILE A 148 8.20 0.89 -13.36
CA ILE A 148 8.17 -0.54 -13.06
C ILE A 148 9.10 -0.85 -11.90
N GLU A 149 8.77 -1.90 -11.16
CA GLU A 149 9.61 -2.41 -10.07
C GLU A 149 10.47 -3.56 -10.57
N VAL A 150 11.79 -3.43 -10.43
CA VAL A 150 12.74 -4.48 -10.77
C VAL A 150 13.31 -5.04 -9.48
N LYS A 151 13.08 -6.34 -9.25
CA LYS A 151 13.60 -7.05 -8.08
C LYS A 151 14.98 -7.62 -8.41
N GLU A 152 16.00 -7.11 -7.76
CA GLU A 152 17.37 -7.61 -7.84
C GLU A 152 17.66 -8.45 -6.59
N ASN A 153 17.91 -9.75 -6.77
CA ASN A 153 18.35 -10.62 -5.69
C ASN A 153 19.83 -10.42 -5.44
N ILE A 154 20.20 -9.84 -4.29
CA ILE A 154 21.60 -9.76 -3.88
C ILE A 154 21.92 -11.01 -3.07
N LYS A 155 22.63 -11.95 -3.70
CA LYS A 155 23.30 -13.02 -2.96
C LYS A 155 24.50 -12.42 -2.23
N LYS A 156 24.42 -12.29 -0.91
CA LYS A 156 25.60 -12.02 -0.08
C LYS A 156 26.37 -13.34 0.05
N TYR A 157 27.59 -13.37 -0.50
CA TYR A 157 28.55 -14.47 -0.36
C TYR A 157 29.24 -14.42 1.00
#